data_AF-A0AAV8ZPB6-F1
#
_entry.id   AF-A0AAV8ZPB6-F1
#
_cell.length_a   1.000
_cell.length_b   1.000
_cell.length_c   1.000
_cell.angle_alpha   90.00
_cell.angle_beta   90.00
_cell.angle_gamma   90.00
#
_symmetry.space_group_name_H-M   'P 1'
#
loop_
_entity.id
_entity.type
_entity.pdbx_description
1 polymer ?
#
loop_
_entity_poly.entity_id
_entity_poly.type
_entity_poly.pdbx_seq_one_letter_code
_entity_poly.pdbx_strand_id
1 'polypeptide(L)'
;MARAVRLTIEENHSLRQAGEICGIKFQTLARYVKKARNDPGGNIIMEPNYANRQVFSEDDEIMLAEYIITCSKMAYGLTTEGVKKLAYQFAVANNRKVPDSWKANKTAGSE
;
A
#
# COMPACT_ATOMS: atom_id res chain seq x y z
N MET A 1 -0.92 -11.41 13.91
CA MET A 1 0.57 -11.31 13.86
C MET A 1 1.20 -11.18 15.24
N ALA A 2 0.80 -10.19 16.06
CA ALA A 2 1.32 -9.98 17.42
C ALA A 2 1.25 -11.24 18.32
N ARG A 3 0.13 -11.97 18.28
CA ARG A 3 -0.05 -13.25 18.99
C ARG A 3 1.06 -14.26 18.67
N ALA A 4 1.36 -14.48 17.39
CA ALA A 4 2.38 -15.46 16.96
C ALA A 4 3.79 -15.07 17.40
N VAL A 5 4.11 -13.77 17.41
CA VAL A 5 5.41 -13.28 17.88
C VAL A 5 5.56 -13.52 19.40
N ARG A 6 4.51 -13.27 20.19
CA ARG A 6 4.51 -13.57 21.62
C ARG A 6 4.74 -15.05 21.91
N LEU A 7 4.02 -15.96 21.24
CA LEU A 7 4.20 -17.42 21.39
C LEU A 7 5.66 -17.87 21.15
N THR A 8 6.36 -17.22 20.21
CA THR A 8 7.76 -17.57 19.91
C THR A 8 8.79 -16.96 20.86
N ILE A 9 8.47 -15.83 21.50
CA ILE A 9 9.41 -15.11 22.39
C ILE A 9 9.18 -15.48 23.85
N GLU A 10 7.92 -15.59 24.27
CA GLU A 10 7.50 -15.83 25.65
C GLU A 10 7.31 -17.33 25.94
N GLU A 11 6.70 -18.07 25.01
CA GLU A 11 6.35 -19.49 25.21
C GLU A 11 7.31 -20.48 24.49
N ASN A 12 8.45 -19.98 23.99
CA ASN A 12 9.53 -20.75 23.35
C ASN A 12 9.07 -21.71 22.21
N HIS A 13 7.94 -21.43 21.57
CA HIS A 13 7.49 -22.22 20.43
C HIS A 13 8.41 -22.01 19.22
N SER A 14 8.61 -23.06 18.42
CA SER A 14 9.33 -22.90 17.16
C SER A 14 8.56 -21.99 16.20
N LEU A 15 9.28 -21.24 15.36
CA LEU A 15 8.70 -20.38 14.32
C LEU A 15 7.72 -21.12 13.40
N ARG A 16 7.93 -22.42 13.17
CA ARG A 16 7.02 -23.24 12.35
C ARG A 16 5.72 -23.56 13.09
N GLN A 17 5.80 -24.03 14.33
CA GLN A 17 4.63 -24.34 15.16
C GLN A 17 3.77 -23.09 15.41
N ALA A 18 4.38 -21.97 15.80
CA ALA A 18 3.65 -20.72 16.00
C ALA A 18 3.03 -20.17 14.71
N GLY A 19 3.69 -20.39 13.57
CA GLY A 19 3.17 -20.07 12.24
C GLY A 19 1.93 -20.89 11.89
N GLU A 20 1.97 -22.21 12.09
CA GLU A 20 0.83 -23.11 11.85
C GLU A 20 -0.37 -22.78 12.75
N ILE A 21 -0.14 -22.64 14.06
CA ILE A 21 -1.20 -22.33 15.04
C ILE A 21 -1.93 -21.02 14.69
N CYS A 22 -1.19 -20.02 14.20
CA CYS A 22 -1.76 -18.70 13.90
C CYS A 22 -2.09 -18.50 12.41
N GLY A 23 -1.87 -19.50 11.54
CA GLY A 23 -2.07 -19.39 10.10
C GLY A 23 -1.17 -18.35 9.40
N ILE A 24 0.04 -18.11 9.91
CA ILE A 24 0.98 -17.12 9.37
C ILE A 24 2.15 -17.82 8.67
N LYS A 25 2.48 -17.38 7.46
CA LYS A 25 3.66 -17.87 6.72
C LYS A 25 4.94 -17.65 7.53
N PHE A 26 5.82 -18.67 7.53
CA PHE A 26 7.09 -18.66 8.23
C PHE A 26 7.93 -17.40 7.98
N GLN A 27 8.06 -16.98 6.71
CA GLN A 27 8.86 -15.81 6.33
C GLN A 27 8.38 -14.53 7.01
N THR A 28 7.06 -14.34 7.06
CA THR A 28 6.45 -13.17 7.69
C THR A 28 6.71 -13.20 9.20
N LEU A 29 6.48 -14.34 9.85
CA LEU A 29 6.72 -14.47 11.29
C LEU A 29 8.21 -14.26 11.64
N ALA A 30 9.12 -14.89 10.90
CA ALA A 30 10.56 -14.75 11.10
C ALA A 30 11.03 -13.28 10.99
N ARG A 31 10.49 -12.51 10.03
CA ARG A 31 10.77 -11.08 9.88
C ARG A 31 10.38 -10.30 11.13
N TYR A 32 9.16 -10.51 11.67
CA TYR A 32 8.67 -9.76 12.83
C TYR A 32 9.31 -10.20 14.14
N VAL A 33 9.64 -11.49 14.30
CA VAL A 33 10.40 -11.99 15.46
C VAL A 33 11.81 -11.39 15.48
N LYS A 34 12.50 -11.34 14.33
CA LYS A 34 13.80 -10.66 14.22
C LYS A 34 13.69 -9.18 14.58
N LYS A 35 12.65 -8.49 14.11
CA LYS A 35 12.40 -7.08 14.43
C LYS A 35 12.16 -6.87 15.93
N ALA A 36 11.36 -7.74 16.57
CA ALA A 36 11.07 -7.68 18.00
C ALA A 36 12.28 -8.00 18.89
N ARG A 37 13.18 -8.89 18.45
CA ARG A 37 14.43 -9.18 19.16
C ARG A 37 15.43 -8.03 19.08
N ASN A 38 15.47 -7.32 17.94
CA ASN A 38 16.39 -6.21 17.74
C ASN A 38 15.96 -4.92 18.44
N ASP A 39 14.67 -4.76 18.74
CA ASP A 39 14.11 -3.58 19.42
C ASP A 39 13.13 -4.02 20.52
N PRO A 40 13.63 -4.51 21.67
CA PRO A 40 12.80 -4.95 22.78
C PRO A 40 12.15 -3.74 23.45
N GLY A 41 10.85 -3.55 23.24
CA GLY A 41 10.08 -2.42 23.81
C GLY A 41 9.71 -1.34 22.81
N GLY A 42 10.22 -1.41 21.58
CA GLY A 42 9.73 -0.58 20.48
C GLY A 42 8.28 -0.87 20.14
N ASN A 43 7.51 0.18 19.82
CA ASN A 43 6.13 0.02 19.33
C ASN A 43 6.16 -0.51 17.88
N ILE A 44 6.33 -1.83 17.73
CA ILE A 44 6.39 -2.46 16.41
C ILE A 44 4.98 -2.60 15.86
N ILE A 45 4.64 -1.73 14.91
CA ILE A 45 3.43 -1.88 14.10
C ILE A 45 3.61 -3.13 13.24
N MET A 46 2.81 -4.16 13.52
CA MET A 46 2.82 -5.46 12.83
C MET A 46 1.71 -5.53 11.77
N GLU A 47 1.48 -4.40 11.10
CA GLU A 47 0.47 -4.23 10.08
C GLU A 47 1.13 -3.74 8.79
N PRO A 48 0.69 -4.21 7.61
CA PRO A 48 1.14 -3.66 6.36
C PRO A 48 0.71 -2.20 6.23
N ASN A 49 1.65 -1.31 5.89
CA ASN A 49 1.32 0.07 5.57
C ASN A 49 1.05 0.20 4.07
N TYR A 50 -0.22 0.04 3.69
CA TYR A 50 -0.66 0.21 2.29
C TYR A 50 -0.74 1.68 1.87
N ALA A 51 -0.90 2.60 2.83
CA ALA A 51 -1.02 4.04 2.57
C ALA A 51 0.32 4.69 2.15
N ASN A 52 1.45 4.04 2.41
CA ASN A 52 2.80 4.55 2.13
C ASN A 52 3.05 4.94 0.66
N ARG A 53 2.30 4.38 -0.30
CA ARG A 53 2.41 4.70 -1.74
C ARG A 53 1.17 5.35 -2.35
N GLN A 54 0.18 5.72 -1.54
CA GLN A 54 -1.00 6.41 -2.04
C GLN A 54 -0.61 7.83 -2.48
N VAL A 55 -0.95 8.16 -3.73
CA VAL A 55 -0.69 9.49 -4.32
C VAL A 55 -1.88 10.42 -4.06
N PHE A 56 -3.08 9.87 -4.09
CA PHE A 56 -4.34 10.57 -3.92
C PHE A 56 -4.93 10.32 -2.54
N SER A 57 -5.59 11.35 -2.03
CA SER A 57 -6.51 11.23 -0.90
C SER A 57 -7.87 10.73 -1.37
N GLU A 58 -8.73 10.32 -0.44
CA GLU A 58 -10.09 9.87 -0.76
C GLU A 58 -10.88 10.94 -1.56
N ASP A 59 -10.78 12.21 -1.16
CA ASP A 59 -11.43 13.32 -1.87
C ASP A 59 -10.90 13.51 -3.31
N ASP A 60 -9.59 13.32 -3.51
CA ASP A 60 -8.99 13.39 -4.85
C ASP A 60 -9.51 12.25 -5.74
N GLU A 61 -9.62 11.05 -5.19
CA GLU A 61 -10.11 9.87 -5.91
C GLU A 61 -11.57 10.05 -6.31
N ILE A 62 -12.40 10.60 -5.43
CA ILE A 62 -13.81 10.92 -5.70
C ILE A 62 -13.89 11.93 -6.86
N MET A 63 -13.18 13.06 -6.77
CA MET A 63 -13.24 14.10 -7.79
C MET A 63 -12.71 13.61 -9.15
N LEU A 64 -11.63 12.82 -9.16
CA LEU A 64 -11.09 12.24 -10.39
C LEU A 64 -12.08 11.23 -11.01
N ALA A 65 -12.71 10.39 -10.19
CA ALA A 65 -13.70 9.41 -10.65
C ALA A 65 -14.93 10.09 -11.25
N GLU A 66 -15.48 11.11 -10.59
CA GLU A 66 -16.62 11.89 -11.10
C GLU A 66 -16.30 12.53 -12.45
N TYR A 67 -15.08 13.09 -12.61
CA TYR A 67 -14.65 13.67 -13.87
C TYR A 67 -14.55 12.61 -14.98
N ILE A 68 -13.96 11.44 -14.71
CA ILE A 68 -13.85 10.34 -15.68
C ILE A 68 -15.25 9.85 -16.10
N ILE A 69 -16.17 9.71 -15.15
CA ILE A 69 -17.57 9.33 -15.43
C ILE A 69 -18.25 10.38 -16.30
N THR A 70 -18.00 11.66 -16.06
CA THR A 70 -18.55 12.77 -16.87
C THR A 70 -18.03 12.71 -18.30
N CYS A 71 -16.72 12.50 -18.48
CA CYS A 71 -16.13 12.31 -19.81
C CYS A 71 -16.69 11.08 -20.53
N SER A 72 -16.98 9.99 -19.79
CA SER A 72 -17.63 8.80 -20.35
C SER A 72 -19.06 9.06 -20.85
N LYS A 73 -19.76 10.06 -20.32
CA LYS A 73 -21.13 10.40 -20.71
C LYS A 73 -21.20 11.39 -21.88
N MET A 74 -20.15 12.19 -22.11
CA MET A 74 -20.15 13.25 -23.14
C MET A 74 -19.68 12.78 -24.53
N ALA A 75 -18.84 11.74 -24.62
CA ALA A 75 -18.29 11.22 -25.89
C ALA A 75 -17.99 9.70 -25.79
N TYR A 76 -16.94 9.20 -26.45
CA TYR A 76 -16.45 7.81 -26.35
C TYR A 76 -15.68 7.49 -25.05
N GLY A 77 -15.70 8.40 -24.06
CA GLY A 77 -14.90 8.29 -22.83
C GLY A 77 -13.40 8.50 -23.03
N LEU A 78 -12.62 8.26 -21.98
CA LEU A 78 -11.16 8.25 -22.04
C LEU A 78 -10.64 6.82 -22.16
N THR A 79 -9.60 6.63 -22.98
CA THR A 79 -8.81 5.40 -22.97
C THR A 79 -8.06 5.27 -21.64
N THR A 80 -7.61 4.06 -21.31
CA THR A 80 -6.80 3.82 -20.10
C THR A 80 -5.53 4.68 -20.06
N GLU A 81 -4.88 4.88 -21.20
CA GLU A 81 -3.73 5.80 -21.31
C GLU A 81 -4.13 7.27 -21.08
N GLY A 82 -5.29 7.68 -21.60
CA GLY A 82 -5.85 9.01 -21.37
C GLY A 82 -6.14 9.26 -19.89
N VAL A 83 -6.75 8.30 -19.22
CA VAL A 83 -7.00 8.34 -17.77
C VAL A 83 -5.69 8.43 -16.98
N LYS A 84 -4.65 7.68 -17.36
CA LYS A 84 -3.34 7.75 -16.69
C LYS A 84 -2.66 9.10 -16.86
N LYS A 85 -2.75 9.71 -18.04
CA LYS A 85 -2.24 11.06 -18.29
C LYS A 85 -3.02 12.11 -17.51
N LEU A 86 -4.35 11.99 -17.50
CA LEU A 86 -5.23 12.84 -16.70
C LEU A 86 -4.90 12.76 -15.20
N ALA A 87 -4.73 11.55 -14.66
CA ALA A 87 -4.36 11.35 -13.26
C ALA A 87 -3.01 12.02 -12.92
N TYR A 88 -2.01 11.89 -13.80
CA TYR A 88 -0.73 12.59 -13.61
C TYR A 88 -0.91 14.13 -13.63
N GLN A 89 -1.63 14.67 -14.60
CA GLN A 89 -1.89 16.11 -14.70
C GLN A 89 -2.64 16.62 -13.47
N PHE A 90 -3.66 15.88 -13.04
CA PHE A 90 -4.44 16.16 -11.84
C PHE A 90 -3.57 16.16 -10.58
N ALA A 91 -2.68 15.18 -10.42
CA ALA A 91 -1.75 15.12 -9.31
C ALA A 91 -0.79 16.31 -9.28
N VAL A 92 -0.24 16.69 -10.45
CA VAL A 92 0.67 17.84 -10.57
C VAL A 92 -0.08 19.15 -10.29
N ALA A 93 -1.29 19.32 -10.83
CA ALA A 93 -2.11 20.51 -10.61
C ALA A 93 -2.49 20.71 -9.14
N ASN A 94 -2.75 19.62 -8.41
CA ASN A 94 -3.06 19.65 -6.98
C ASN A 94 -1.81 19.54 -6.07
N ASN A 95 -0.60 19.72 -6.62
CA ASN A 95 0.66 19.63 -5.88
C ASN A 95 0.84 18.34 -5.07
N ARG A 96 0.32 17.20 -5.57
CA ARG A 96 0.45 15.90 -4.93
C ARG A 96 1.84 15.31 -5.15
N LYS A 97 2.32 14.56 -4.16
CA LYS A 97 3.62 13.88 -4.24
C LYS A 97 3.51 12.65 -5.14
N VAL A 98 3.97 12.79 -6.38
CA VAL A 98 4.01 11.70 -7.36
C VAL A 98 5.36 10.97 -7.37
N PRO A 99 5.38 9.65 -7.66
CA PRO A 99 6.63 8.90 -7.86
C PRO A 99 7.46 9.45 -9.03
N ASP A 100 8.77 9.23 -9.00
CA ASP A 100 9.67 9.70 -10.07
C ASP A 100 9.37 9.03 -11.42
N SER A 101 8.89 7.78 -11.41
CA SER A 101 8.42 7.10 -12.62
C SER A 101 7.26 7.82 -13.30
N TRP A 102 6.34 8.43 -12.52
CA TRP A 102 5.24 9.22 -13.07
C TRP A 102 5.75 10.50 -13.71
N LYS A 103 6.75 11.16 -13.10
CA LYS A 103 7.35 12.38 -13.65
C LYS A 103 8.12 12.11 -14.94
N ALA A 104 8.89 11.03 -14.97
CA ALA A 104 9.67 10.64 -16.15
C ALA A 104 8.76 10.34 -17.35
N ASN A 105 7.68 9.58 -17.12
CA ASN A 105 6.78 9.15 -18.17
C ASN A 105 5.64 10.15 -18.45
N LYS A 106 5.41 11.10 -17.54
CA LYS A 106 4.25 12.01 -17.53
C LYS A 106 2.91 11.27 -17.56
N THR A 107 2.85 10.08 -16.96
CA THR A 107 1.65 9.25 -16.84
C THR A 107 1.60 8.59 -15.47
N ALA A 108 0.40 8.24 -15.01
CA ALA A 108 0.25 7.30 -13.92
C ALA A 108 0.82 5.91 -14.29
N GLY A 109 1.22 5.15 -13.26
CA GLY A 109 1.77 3.81 -13.41
C GLY A 109 0.78 2.81 -13.99
N SER A 110 1.28 1.69 -14.51
CA SER A 110 0.47 0.50 -14.75
C SER A 110 0.31 -0.29 -13.45
N GLU A 111 -0.83 -0.98 -13.34
CA GLU A 111 -1.03 -2.07 -12.37
C GLU A 111 0.02 -3.17 -12.56
#